data_AF-A0A2E0Z6R0-F1
#
_entry.id   AF-A0A2E0Z6R0-F1
#
_cell.length_a   1.000
_cell.length_b   1.000
_cell.length_c   1.000
_cell.angle_alpha   90.00
_cell.angle_beta   90.00
_cell.angle_gamma   90.00
#
_symmetry.space_group_name_H-M   'P 1'
#
loop_
_entity.id
_entity.type
_entity.pdbx_description
1 polymer ?
#
loop_
_entity_poly.entity_id
_entity_poly.type
_entity_poly.pdbx_seq_one_letter_code
_entity_poly.pdbx_strand_id
1 'polypeptide(L)' 'MGNYTLNEVIKRWTRGDMTTEQVVGQTLLILQDIARRVGTLEKLREADRNDGKIGNSEPEEGG' A
#
# COMPACT_ATOMS: atom_id res chain seq x y z
N MET A 1 -10.82 -17.66 -2.12
CA MET A 1 -9.90 -17.68 -3.27
C MET A 1 -8.55 -17.17 -2.78
N GLY A 2 -7.48 -17.92 -2.97
CA GLY A 2 -6.15 -17.56 -2.45
C GLY A 2 -5.62 -16.29 -3.10
N ASN A 3 -4.87 -15.47 -2.35
CA ASN A 3 -4.21 -14.27 -2.87
C ASN A 3 -3.10 -14.68 -3.84
N TYR A 4 -3.40 -14.64 -5.14
CA TYR A 4 -2.37 -14.76 -6.16
C TYR A 4 -1.51 -13.50 -6.16
N THR A 5 -0.19 -13.69 -6.16
CA THR A 5 0.75 -12.61 -6.47
C THR A 5 0.62 -12.23 -7.94
N LEU A 6 1.06 -11.02 -8.32
CA LEU A 6 1.08 -10.61 -9.72
C LEU A 6 1.86 -11.61 -10.60
N ASN A 7 2.97 -12.15 -10.08
CA ASN A 7 3.77 -13.16 -10.79
C ASN A 7 3.00 -14.46 -11.00
N GLU A 8 2.19 -14.88 -10.02
CA GLU A 8 1.36 -16.07 -10.17
C GLU A 8 0.28 -15.85 -11.25
N VAL A 9 -0.36 -14.68 -11.24
CA VAL A 9 -1.38 -14.31 -12.25
C VAL A 9 -0.77 -14.34 -13.65
N ILE A 10 0.40 -13.74 -13.84
CA ILE A 10 1.09 -13.73 -15.13
C ILE A 10 1.40 -15.16 -15.58
N LYS A 11 1.98 -15.99 -14.70
CA LYS A 11 2.33 -17.38 -15.03
C LYS A 11 1.10 -18.18 -15.46
N ARG A 12 0.00 -18.09 -14.71
CA ARG A 12 -1.23 -18.84 -15.01
C ARG A 12 -1.92 -18.32 -16.26
N TRP A 13 -1.93 -16.99 -16.49
CA TRP A 13 -2.42 -16.41 -17.73
C TRP A 13 -1.64 -16.89 -18.95
N THR A 14 -0.31 -16.89 -18.90
CA THR A 14 0.53 -17.37 -20.01
C THR A 14 0.36 -18.85 -20.33
N ARG A 15 -0.12 -19.64 -19.36
CA ARG A 15 -0.44 -21.06 -19.54
C ARG A 15 -1.86 -21.32 -20.05
N GLY A 16 -2.69 -20.28 -20.11
CA GLY A 16 -4.12 -20.41 -20.44
C GLY A 16 -4.97 -20.92 -19.26
N ASP A 17 -4.42 -20.94 -18.04
CA ASP A 17 -5.11 -21.44 -16.83
C ASP A 17 -6.10 -20.42 -16.23
N MET A 18 -6.22 -19.23 -16.84
CA MET A 18 -7.10 -18.16 -16.39
C MET A 18 -7.84 -17.56 -17.57
N THR A 19 -9.07 -17.12 -17.35
CA THR A 19 -9.81 -16.27 -18.30
C THR A 19 -9.39 -14.80 -18.17
N THR A 20 -9.70 -14.00 -19.19
CA THR A 20 -9.42 -12.56 -19.18
C THR A 20 -10.05 -11.90 -17.96
N GLU A 21 -11.29 -12.24 -17.63
CA GLU A 21 -12.04 -11.71 -16.48
C GLU A 21 -11.36 -12.08 -15.16
N GLN A 22 -10.83 -13.30 -15.04
CA GLN A 22 -10.10 -13.73 -13.85
C GLN A 22 -8.79 -12.95 -13.68
N VAL A 23 -8.06 -12.69 -14.78
CA VAL A 23 -6.81 -11.91 -14.75
C VAL A 23 -7.09 -10.46 -14.37
N VAL A 24 -8.11 -9.84 -14.98
CA VAL A 24 -8.53 -8.48 -14.67
C VAL A 24 -8.97 -8.38 -13.20
N GLY A 25 -9.85 -9.27 -12.75
CA GLY A 25 -10.33 -9.29 -11.36
C GLY A 25 -9.19 -9.44 -10.36
N GLN A 26 -8.26 -10.37 -10.59
CA GLN A 26 -7.14 -10.57 -9.69
C GLN A 26 -6.16 -9.38 -9.69
N THR A 27 -5.95 -8.75 -10.85
CA THR A 27 -5.11 -7.55 -10.96
C THR A 27 -5.70 -6.37 -10.18
N LEU A 28 -7.02 -6.16 -10.28
CA LEU A 28 -7.70 -5.11 -9.52
C LEU A 28 -7.62 -5.32 -8.01
N LEU A 29 -7.76 -6.57 -7.55
CA LEU A 29 -7.60 -6.91 -6.13
C LEU A 29 -6.18 -6.63 -5.63
N ILE A 30 -5.16 -6.99 -6.41
CA ILE A 30 -3.76 -6.69 -6.08
C ILE A 30 -3.54 -5.18 -5.99
N LEU A 31 -4.07 -4.40 -6.94
CA LEU A 31 -3.94 -2.94 -6.93
C LEU A 31 -4.62 -2.29 -5.73
N GLN A 32 -5.82 -2.76 -5.35
CA GLN A 32 -6.49 -2.29 -4.13
C GLN A 32 -5.65 -2.58 -2.89
N ASP A 33 -5.03 -3.77 -2.81
CA ASP A 33 -4.20 -4.11 -1.66
C ASP A 33 -2.96 -3.23 -1.55
N ILE A 34 -2.28 -3.00 -2.68
CA ILE A 34 -1.13 -2.09 -2.75
C ILE A 34 -1.55 -0.67 -2.35
N ALA A 35 -2.66 -0.16 -2.88
CA ALA A 35 -3.15 1.19 -2.56
C ALA A 35 -3.44 1.35 -1.06
N ARG A 36 -4.07 0.34 -0.43
CA ARG A 36 -4.29 0.35 1.03
C ARG A 36 -2.98 0.38 1.80
N ARG A 37 -2.01 -0.46 1.42
CA ARG A 37 -0.71 -0.55 2.10
C ARG A 37 0.08 0.75 1.97
N VAL A 38 0.10 1.35 0.78
CA VAL A 38 0.74 2.66 0.54
C VAL A 38 0.06 3.74 1.39
N GLY A 39 -1.26 3.81 1.39
CA GLY A 39 -1.98 4.80 2.22
C GLY A 39 -1.72 4.65 3.72
N THR A 40 -1.56 3.43 4.22
CA THR A 40 -1.14 3.21 5.62
C THR A 40 0.28 3.72 5.87
N LEU A 41 1.22 3.45 4.97
CA LEU A 41 2.60 3.92 5.11
C LEU A 41 2.70 5.45 5.03
N GLU A 42 1.91 6.09 4.17
CA GLU A 42 1.82 7.54 4.08
C GLU A 42 1.33 8.15 5.39
N LYS A 43 0.25 7.61 5.98
CA LYS A 43 -0.27 8.06 7.29
C LYS A 43 0.74 7.89 8.42
N LEU A 44 1.47 6.78 8.45
CA LEU A 44 2.53 6.56 9.44
C LEU A 44 3.65 7.60 9.27
N ARG A 45 4.07 7.86 8.03
CA ARG A 45 5.09 8.88 7.73
C ARG A 45 4.63 10.30 8.07
N GLU A 46 3.33 10.59 7.96
CA GLU A 46 2.75 11.86 8.38
C GLU A 46 2.72 12.00 9.91
N ALA A 47 2.38 10.93 10.63
CA ALA A 47 2.42 10.90 12.09
C ALA A 47 3.86 11.13 12.61
N ASP A 48 4.85 10.41 12.07
CA ASP A 48 6.26 10.58 12.44
C ASP A 48 6.76 12.02 12.22
N ARG A 49 6.30 12.69 11.15
CA ARG A 49 6.64 14.10 10.87
C ARG A 49 5.99 15.07 11.85
N ASN A 50 4.78 14.77 12.31
CA ASN A 50 4.07 15.64 13.25
C ASN A 50 4.66 15.52 14.67
N ASP A 51 5.03 14.32 15.10
CA ASP A 51 5.69 14.12 16.41
C ASP A 51 7.05 14.83 16.46
N GLY A 52 7.82 14.82 15.37
CA GLY A 52 9.07 15.58 15.25
C GLY A 52 8.91 17.10 15.28
N LYS A 53 7.72 17.64 14.95
CA LYS A 53 7.43 19.08 15.04
C LYS A 53 7.05 19.53 16.44
N ILE A 54 6.39 18.69 17.23
CA ILE A 54 5.96 19.02 18.60
C ILE A 54 7.16 19.05 19.56
N GLY A 55 8.20 18.24 19.30
CA GLY A 55 9.43 18.21 20.10
C GLY A 55 10.38 19.40 19.92
N ASN A 56 10.17 20.27 18.93
CA ASN A 56 11.07 21.38 18.61
C ASN A 56 10.54 22.76 19.04
N SER A 57 9.45 22.79 19.79
CA SER A 57 8.91 23.97 20.47
C SER A 57 9.33 23.94 21.93
N GLU A 58 10.60 24.22 22.20
CA GLU A 58 11.02 24.68 23.53
C GLU A 58 10.36 26.05 23.81
N PRO A 59 9.91 26.31 25.04
CA PRO A 59 9.37 27.61 25.39
C PRO A 59 10.52 28.61 25.41
N GLU A 60 10.47 29.62 24.54
CA GLU A 60 11.33 30.80 24.68
C GLU A 60 11.14 31.37 26.09
N GLU A 61 12.25 31.48 26.80
CA GLU A 61 12.38 32.04 28.14
C GLU A 61 11.64 33.37 28.25
N GLY A 62 10.63 33.42 29.12
CA GLY A 62 10.09 34.69 29.61
C GLY A 62 11.02 35.25 30.66
N GLY A 63 11.69 36.36 30.33
CA GLY A 63 12.49 37.18 31.24
C GLY A 63 11.66 38.06 32.18
#